data_AF-A0A7R9PED2-F1
#
_entry.id   AF-A0A7R9PED2-F1
#
_cell.length_a   1.000
_cell.length_b   1.000
_cell.length_c   1.000
_cell.angle_alpha   90.00
_cell.angle_beta   90.00
_cell.angle_gamma   90.00
#
_symmetry.space_group_name_H-M   'P 1'
#
loop_
_entity.id
_entity.type
_entity.pdbx_description
1 polymer ?
#
loop_
_entity_poly.entity_id
_entity_poly.type
_entity_poly.pdbx_seq_one_letter_code
_entity_poly.pdbx_strand_id
1 'polypeptide(L)'
;MLVNFDTKKCVQKIQGFSTNKLPLPVTMYACHGQQGNQMWLLSKAGQLKNQATGLCLDSAGLKSGDDVVVTACSDSPSQTWVWSNYS
;
A
#
# COMPACT_ATOMS: atom_id res chain seq x y z
N MET A 1 3.90 -9.18 4.27
CA MET A 1 2.53 -8.67 4.10
C MET A 1 2.30 -7.60 5.16
N LEU A 2 1.52 -6.55 4.86
CA LEU A 2 1.11 -5.56 5.87
C LEU A 2 -0.21 -6.04 6.47
N VAL A 3 -0.19 -6.42 7.75
CA VAL A 3 -1.32 -7.07 8.44
C VAL A 3 -1.88 -6.11 9.48
N ASN A 4 -3.19 -5.90 9.46
CA ASN A 4 -3.88 -5.23 10.55
C ASN A 4 -4.03 -6.19 11.75
N PHE A 5 -3.55 -5.78 12.91
CA PHE A 5 -3.49 -6.64 14.09
C PHE A 5 -4.86 -7.00 14.65
N ASP A 6 -5.84 -6.11 14.57
CA ASP A 6 -7.17 -6.32 15.16
C ASP A 6 -8.03 -7.26 14.29
N THR A 7 -8.09 -6.96 13.00
CA THR A 7 -8.96 -7.66 12.05
C THR A 7 -8.32 -8.89 11.40
N LYS A 8 -6.99 -9.05 11.55
CA LYS A 8 -6.19 -10.07 10.87
C LYS A 8 -6.29 -10.02 9.33
N LYS A 9 -6.70 -8.89 8.76
CA LYS A 9 -6.74 -8.63 7.32
C LYS A 9 -5.44 -8.03 6.83
N CYS A 10 -5.19 -8.18 5.54
CA CYS A 10 -4.01 -7.70 4.85
C CYS A 10 -4.35 -6.50 3.96
N VAL A 11 -3.44 -5.53 3.92
CA VAL A 11 -3.50 -4.42 2.96
C VAL A 11 -3.32 -4.98 1.55
N GLN A 12 -4.32 -4.78 0.70
CA GLN A 12 -4.41 -5.37 -0.62
C GLN A 12 -4.69 -4.32 -1.69
N LYS A 13 -3.87 -4.29 -2.75
CA LYS A 13 -4.24 -3.58 -3.97
C LYS A 13 -5.38 -4.33 -4.68
N ILE A 14 -6.48 -3.63 -4.99
CA ILE A 14 -7.66 -4.24 -5.65
C ILE A 14 -7.34 -4.63 -7.10
N GLN A 15 -7.70 -5.86 -7.48
CA GLN A 15 -7.47 -6.40 -8.82
C GLN A 15 -8.49 -5.85 -9.84
N GLY A 16 -8.23 -6.03 -11.13
CA GLY A 16 -9.14 -5.61 -12.21
C GLY A 16 -8.99 -4.16 -12.68
N PHE A 17 -8.12 -3.37 -12.04
CA PHE A 17 -7.78 -2.02 -12.50
C PHE A 17 -6.53 -2.02 -13.38
N SER A 18 -6.59 -1.30 -14.50
CA SER A 18 -5.45 -1.09 -15.40
C SER A 18 -4.42 -0.17 -14.74
N THR A 19 -3.14 -0.58 -14.73
CA THR A 19 -2.04 0.22 -14.17
C THR A 19 -1.74 1.49 -14.95
N ASN A 20 -2.31 1.65 -16.15
CA ASN A 20 -2.18 2.86 -16.96
C ASN A 20 -3.15 3.97 -16.53
N LYS A 21 -4.08 3.68 -15.60
CA LYS A 21 -5.05 4.65 -15.07
C LYS A 21 -4.94 4.71 -13.55
N LEU A 22 -4.16 5.68 -13.07
CA LEU A 22 -3.91 5.92 -11.65
C LEU A 22 -4.87 6.99 -11.10
N PRO A 23 -5.12 7.01 -9.77
CA PRO A 23 -4.62 6.06 -8.75
C PRO A 23 -5.41 4.73 -8.75
N LEU A 24 -4.79 3.65 -8.22
CA LEU A 24 -5.50 2.37 -8.02
C LEU A 24 -5.91 2.20 -6.55
N PRO A 25 -7.09 1.64 -6.29
CA PRO A 25 -7.59 1.51 -4.93
C PRO A 25 -6.89 0.39 -4.14
N VAL A 26 -6.82 0.59 -2.83
CA VAL A 26 -6.33 -0.36 -1.83
C VAL A 26 -7.48 -0.69 -0.88
N THR A 27 -7.48 -1.89 -0.31
CA THR A 27 -8.51 -2.34 0.63
C THR A 27 -7.93 -3.31 1.67
N MET A 28 -8.70 -3.59 2.72
CA MET A 28 -8.43 -4.68 3.65
C MET A 28 -9.08 -5.97 3.16
N TYR A 29 -8.27 -7.00 2.88
CA TYR A 29 -8.77 -8.30 2.43
C TYR A 29 -8.22 -9.45 3.29
N ALA A 30 -8.87 -10.61 3.22
CA ALA A 30 -8.40 -11.80 3.92
C ALA A 30 -6.95 -12.11 3.48
N CYS A 31 -6.05 -12.29 4.46
CA CYS A 31 -4.68 -12.68 4.18
C CYS A 31 -4.63 -14.08 3.58
N HIS A 32 -4.12 -14.24 2.37
CA HIS A 32 -4.09 -15.54 1.68
C HIS A 32 -2.68 -16.07 1.37
N GLY A 33 -1.63 -15.30 1.64
CA GLY A 33 -0.24 -15.77 1.51
C GLY A 33 0.27 -16.01 0.08
N GLN A 34 -0.57 -15.84 -0.95
CA GLN A 34 -0.20 -16.05 -2.36
C GLN A 34 0.67 -14.92 -2.96
N GLN A 35 1.21 -14.04 -2.12
CA GLN A 35 2.07 -12.91 -2.52
C GLN A 35 1.35 -11.92 -3.47
N GLY A 36 2.10 -11.25 -4.36
CA GLY A 36 1.54 -10.37 -5.38
C GLY A 36 0.90 -9.10 -4.81
N ASN A 37 -0.42 -8.98 -4.95
CA ASN A 37 -1.15 -7.76 -4.60
C ASN A 37 -1.31 -7.52 -3.09
N GLN A 38 -1.03 -8.51 -2.25
CA GLN A 38 -0.94 -8.36 -0.78
C GLN A 38 0.49 -8.19 -0.26
N MET A 39 1.48 -8.19 -1.16
CA MET A 39 2.89 -8.09 -0.80
C MET A 39 3.42 -6.69 -1.08
N TRP A 40 4.09 -6.13 -0.07
CA TRP A 40 4.62 -4.79 -0.05
C TRP A 40 6.08 -4.83 0.35
N LEU A 41 6.92 -4.16 -0.43
CA LEU A 41 8.35 -4.04 -0.18
C LEU A 41 8.61 -2.66 0.41
N LEU A 42 9.22 -2.62 1.60
CA LEU A 42 9.68 -1.38 2.20
C LEU A 42 11.04 -1.02 1.61
N SER A 43 11.13 0.14 0.95
CA SER A 43 12.40 0.65 0.43
C SER A 43 13.25 1.27 1.54
N LYS A 44 14.54 1.47 1.27
CA LYS A 44 15.44 2.20 2.20
C LYS A 44 14.98 3.66 2.45
N ALA A 45 14.24 4.23 1.50
CA ALA A 45 13.67 5.57 1.60
C ALA A 45 12.30 5.60 2.32
N GLY A 46 11.81 4.45 2.82
CA GLY A 46 10.53 4.39 3.53
C GLY A 46 9.30 4.23 2.64
N GLN A 47 9.46 4.02 1.33
CA GLN A 47 8.33 3.79 0.43
C GLN A 47 7.82 2.35 0.55
N LEU A 48 6.50 2.18 0.51
CA LEU A 48 5.84 0.87 0.46
C LEU A 48 5.45 0.56 -0.98
N LYS A 49 6.25 -0.27 -1.66
CA LYS A 49 6.05 -0.64 -3.07
C LYS A 49 5.26 -1.94 -3.17
N ASN A 50 4.14 -1.92 -3.89
CA ASN A 50 3.36 -3.11 -4.18
C ASN A 50 4.14 -4.04 -5.11
N GLN A 51 4.30 -5.31 -4.73
CA GLN A 51 5.12 -6.25 -5.50
C GLN A 51 4.52 -6.56 -6.87
N ALA A 52 3.19 -6.61 -7.01
CA ALA A 52 2.54 -6.98 -8.26
C ALA A 52 2.58 -5.86 -9.33
N THR A 53 2.58 -4.59 -8.93
CA THR A 53 2.53 -3.46 -9.88
C THR A 53 3.80 -2.62 -9.92
N GLY A 54 4.64 -2.71 -8.89
CA GLY A 54 5.77 -1.81 -8.72
C GLY A 54 5.39 -0.36 -8.40
N LEU A 55 4.14 -0.10 -8.04
CA LEU A 55 3.61 1.21 -7.63
C LEU A 55 3.73 1.40 -6.11
N CYS A 56 3.73 2.64 -5.65
CA CYS A 56 3.92 3.00 -4.24
C CYS A 56 2.61 3.38 -3.56
N LEU A 57 2.47 3.01 -2.28
CA LEU A 57 1.37 3.44 -1.43
C LEU A 57 1.46 4.96 -1.18
N ASP A 58 0.37 5.67 -1.41
CA ASP A 58 0.34 7.13 -1.41
C ASP A 58 -0.88 7.66 -0.64
N SER A 59 -0.63 8.74 0.10
CA SER A 59 -1.60 9.50 0.89
C SER A 59 -1.87 10.91 0.35
N ALA A 60 -1.31 11.27 -0.82
CA ALA A 60 -1.42 12.60 -1.39
C ALA A 60 -2.88 13.04 -1.56
N GLY A 61 -3.23 14.21 -0.99
CA GLY A 61 -4.56 14.79 -1.10
C GLY A 61 -5.65 14.10 -0.29
N LEU A 62 -5.30 13.10 0.54
CA LEU A 62 -6.23 12.37 1.40
C LEU A 62 -6.38 13.04 2.77
N LYS A 63 -7.55 12.87 3.37
CA LYS A 63 -7.85 13.28 4.74
C LYS A 63 -7.77 12.09 5.68
N SER A 64 -7.73 12.36 6.99
CA SER A 64 -7.83 11.30 7.99
C SER A 64 -9.13 10.53 7.82
N GLY A 65 -9.03 9.19 7.74
CA GLY A 65 -10.15 8.29 7.49
C GLY A 65 -10.36 7.90 6.02
N ASP A 66 -9.70 8.57 5.07
CA ASP A 66 -9.74 8.17 3.67
C ASP A 66 -8.86 6.94 3.42
N ASP A 67 -9.25 6.12 2.44
CA ASP A 67 -8.46 4.98 2.00
C ASP A 67 -7.25 5.44 1.17
N VAL A 68 -6.07 4.97 1.57
CA VAL A 68 -4.83 5.13 0.79
C VAL A 68 -4.94 4.47 -0.58
N VAL A 69 -4.14 4.95 -1.52
CA VAL A 69 -4.13 4.44 -2.89
C VAL A 69 -2.73 3.97 -3.29
N VAL A 70 -2.61 3.36 -4.47
CA VAL A 70 -1.32 3.20 -5.14
C VAL A 70 -1.20 4.08 -6.36
N THR A 71 -0.03 4.70 -6.53
CA THR A 71 0.31 5.52 -7.69
C THR A 71 1.79 5.36 -8.07
N ALA A 72 2.23 6.07 -9.10
CA ALA A 72 3.62 6.08 -9.52
C ALA A 72 4.54 6.49 -8.36
N CYS A 73 5.62 5.74 -8.16
CA CYS A 73 6.58 6.03 -7.11
C CYS A 73 7.27 7.37 -7.36
N SER A 74 7.37 8.19 -6.32
CA SER A 74 8.04 9.49 -6.32
C SER A 74 8.67 9.75 -4.95
N ASP A 75 9.56 10.73 -4.86
CA ASP A 75 10.17 11.16 -3.60
C ASP A 75 9.23 12.04 -2.75
N SER A 76 7.92 12.03 -3.05
CA SER A 76 6.92 12.76 -2.29
C SER A 76 6.88 12.28 -0.82
N PRO A 77 6.81 13.21 0.15
CA PRO A 77 6.57 12.85 1.54
C PRO A 77 5.30 12.02 1.75
N SER A 78 4.28 12.19 0.89
CA SER A 78 3.03 11.43 0.96
C SER A 78 3.19 9.92 0.67
N GLN A 79 4.34 9.52 0.12
CA GLN A 79 4.71 8.13 -0.15
C GLN A 79 5.79 7.59 0.80
N THR A 80 6.18 8.37 1.80
CA THR A 80 7.21 8.00 2.78
C THR A 80 6.55 7.61 4.10
N TRP A 81 6.76 6.36 4.51
CA TRP A 81 6.13 5.78 5.69
C TRP A 81 7.16 5.51 6.77
N VAL A 82 6.96 6.13 7.93
CA VAL A 82 7.78 5.91 9.12
C VAL A 82 7.02 5.04 10.12
N TRP A 83 7.71 4.07 10.68
CA TRP A 83 7.18 3.23 11.74
C TRP A 83 7.74 3.76 13.05
N SER A 84 6.89 4.31 13.92
CA SER A 84 7.26 4.47 15.32
C SER A 84 7.35 3.07 15.92
N ASN A 85 8.52 2.70 16.43
CA ASN A 85 8.76 1.40 17.06
C ASN A 85 7.60 1.05 17.98
N TYR A 86 6.90 -0.05 17.68
CA TYR A 86 6.13 -0.77 18.68
C TYR A 86 7.16 -1.51 19.54
N SER A 87 7.53 -0.91 20.66
CA SER A 87 8.17 -1.61 21.78
C SER A 87 7.16 -2.49 22.51
#